data_AF-A0A2M7BYJ7-F1
#
_entry.id   AF-A0A2M7BYJ7-F1
#
_cell.length_a   1.000
_cell.length_b   1.000
_cell.length_c   1.000
_cell.angle_alpha   90.00
_cell.angle_beta   90.00
_cell.angle_gamma   90.00
#
_symmetry.space_group_name_H-M   'P 1'
#
loop_
_entity.id
_entity.type
_entity.pdbx_description
1 polymer ?
#
loop_
_entity_poly.entity_id
_entity_poly.type
_entity_poly.pdbx_seq_one_letter_code
_entity_poly.pdbx_strand_id
1 'polypeptide(L)'
;AFDSKIIFSRSCKSAKILGQTTITEGAIAYLGYKEDFWFKYNPKKVFRPLEDKTAELFLEPSNYLGIALLKGHTTGLSNNKSKEHFRKNMEKLLVEGPLAEDYDCIRYLYWDMIHQVCLGNQDAVL
;
A
#
# COMPACT_ATOMS: atom_id res chain seq x y z
N ALA A 1 -17.86 -7.91 -15.77
CA ALA A 1 -16.83 -6.91 -16.20
C ALA A 1 -15.63 -6.83 -15.26
N PHE A 2 -15.66 -7.46 -14.08
CA PHE A 2 -14.47 -7.72 -13.27
C PHE A 2 -14.24 -9.22 -13.04
N ASP A 3 -14.92 -10.06 -13.83
CA ASP A 3 -14.97 -11.50 -13.67
C ASP A 3 -13.56 -12.10 -13.68
N SER A 4 -13.28 -12.83 -12.61
CA SER A 4 -12.00 -13.53 -12.40
C SER A 4 -10.78 -12.60 -12.36
N LYS A 5 -10.94 -11.32 -11.98
CA LYS A 5 -9.82 -10.38 -11.82
C LYS A 5 -9.42 -10.21 -10.35
N ILE A 6 -8.11 -10.10 -10.12
CA ILE A 6 -7.55 -9.52 -8.90
C ILE A 6 -7.25 -8.05 -9.21
N ILE A 7 -7.78 -7.14 -8.41
CA ILE A 7 -7.65 -5.70 -8.62
C ILE A 7 -6.73 -5.13 -7.55
N PHE A 8 -5.72 -4.37 -7.98
CA PHE A 8 -4.90 -3.54 -7.10
C PHE A 8 -5.07 -2.07 -7.50
N SER A 9 -5.33 -1.20 -6.52
CA SER A 9 -5.48 0.24 -6.73
C SER A 9 -4.83 1.04 -5.61
N ARG A 10 -3.77 1.79 -5.94
CA ARG A 10 -3.27 2.90 -5.10
C ARG A 10 -4.08 4.15 -5.42
N SER A 11 -5.27 4.24 -4.84
CA SER A 11 -6.18 5.37 -4.99
C SER A 11 -6.89 5.66 -3.68
N CYS A 12 -7.05 6.93 -3.35
CA CYS A 12 -7.65 7.38 -2.10
C CYS A 12 -9.10 6.92 -2.00
N LYS A 13 -9.49 6.35 -0.86
CA LYS A 13 -10.87 5.94 -0.54
C LYS A 13 -11.48 4.94 -1.53
N SER A 14 -10.67 4.36 -2.42
CA SER A 14 -11.17 3.51 -3.51
C SER A 14 -11.80 2.22 -2.97
N ALA A 15 -11.36 1.74 -1.80
CA ALA A 15 -11.93 0.57 -1.18
C ALA A 15 -13.23 0.85 -0.39
N LYS A 16 -13.65 2.12 -0.20
CA LYS A 16 -14.89 2.42 0.58
C LYS A 16 -16.14 1.88 -0.10
N ILE A 17 -16.26 2.14 -1.41
CA ILE A 17 -17.43 1.78 -2.21
C ILE A 17 -16.97 0.95 -3.40
N LEU A 18 -16.10 1.52 -4.26
CA LEU A 18 -15.66 0.86 -5.48
C LEU A 18 -15.06 -0.53 -5.22
N GLY A 19 -14.19 -0.68 -4.22
CA GLY A 19 -13.63 -1.99 -3.86
C GLY A 19 -14.69 -3.05 -3.63
N GLN A 20 -15.70 -2.75 -2.80
CA GLN A 20 -16.80 -3.69 -2.53
C GLN A 20 -17.66 -3.92 -3.77
N THR A 21 -17.94 -2.88 -4.56
CA THR A 21 -18.69 -2.99 -5.82
C THR A 21 -18.00 -3.94 -6.80
N THR A 22 -16.68 -3.85 -6.96
CA THR A 22 -15.95 -4.75 -7.88
C THR A 22 -16.05 -6.21 -7.47
N ILE A 23 -16.05 -6.52 -6.16
CA ILE A 23 -16.27 -7.87 -5.65
C ILE A 23 -17.69 -8.35 -6.00
N THR A 24 -18.69 -7.51 -5.77
CA THR A 24 -20.08 -7.82 -6.15
C THR A 24 -20.25 -8.04 -7.65
N GLU A 25 -19.44 -7.38 -8.48
CA GLU A 25 -19.41 -7.52 -9.94
C GLU A 25 -18.44 -8.60 -10.47
N GLY A 26 -17.97 -9.51 -9.61
CA GLY A 26 -17.25 -10.72 -10.02
C GLY A 26 -15.73 -10.68 -9.87
N ALA A 27 -15.15 -9.62 -9.30
CA ALA A 27 -13.73 -9.61 -8.94
C ALA A 27 -13.44 -10.66 -7.86
N ILE A 28 -12.33 -11.39 -8.02
CA ILE A 28 -11.88 -12.39 -7.06
C ILE A 28 -11.44 -11.70 -5.76
N ALA A 29 -10.66 -10.63 -5.91
CA ALA A 29 -10.14 -9.87 -4.79
C ALA A 29 -9.87 -8.41 -5.18
N TYR A 30 -9.89 -7.53 -4.18
CA TYR A 30 -9.56 -6.12 -4.33
C TYR A 30 -8.57 -5.70 -3.24
N LEU A 31 -7.44 -5.14 -3.64
CA LEU A 31 -6.41 -4.58 -2.78
C LEU A 31 -6.33 -3.06 -2.98
N GLY A 32 -6.46 -2.30 -1.91
CA GLY A 32 -6.43 -0.84 -1.96
C GLY A 32 -6.65 -0.20 -0.60
N TYR A 33 -7.16 1.03 -0.57
CA TYR A 33 -7.22 1.83 0.65
C TYR A 33 -8.64 2.30 0.97
N LYS A 34 -9.05 2.11 2.23
CA LYS A 34 -10.32 2.61 2.75
C LYS A 34 -10.33 4.11 2.98
N GLU A 35 -9.19 4.73 3.24
CA GLU A 35 -9.08 6.17 3.45
C GLU A 35 -8.13 6.82 2.44
N ASP A 36 -7.88 8.12 2.60
CA ASP A 36 -6.86 8.80 1.81
C ASP A 36 -5.50 8.13 2.02
N PHE A 37 -4.80 7.89 0.91
CA PHE A 37 -3.42 7.44 0.91
C PHE A 37 -2.52 8.66 1.08
N TRP A 38 -1.80 8.74 2.19
CA TRP A 38 -0.87 9.83 2.43
C TRP A 38 0.43 9.59 1.66
N PHE A 39 0.98 10.68 1.13
CA PHE A 39 2.20 10.59 0.35
C PHE A 39 3.05 11.83 0.56
N LYS A 40 4.10 11.68 1.37
CA LYS A 40 5.14 12.70 1.52
C LYS A 40 6.26 12.41 0.52
N TYR A 41 6.82 13.46 -0.05
CA TYR A 41 7.96 13.39 -0.96
C TYR A 41 8.88 14.57 -0.66
N ASN A 42 10.15 14.47 -1.08
CA ASN A 42 11.11 15.54 -0.93
C ASN A 42 11.00 16.51 -2.13
N PRO A 43 10.62 17.79 -1.92
CA PRO A 43 10.48 18.75 -3.02
C PRO A 43 11.77 18.97 -3.81
N LYS A 44 12.95 18.72 -3.22
CA LYS A 44 14.25 18.83 -3.90
C LYS A 44 14.54 17.64 -4.84
N LYS A 45 13.72 16.59 -4.79
CA LYS A 45 13.87 15.36 -5.57
C LYS A 45 12.81 15.19 -6.66
N VAL A 46 11.97 16.20 -6.91
CA VAL A 46 10.92 16.16 -7.95
C VAL A 46 11.45 15.77 -9.33
N PHE A 47 12.62 16.28 -9.73
CA PHE A 47 13.26 15.93 -11.02
C PHE A 47 14.12 14.66 -10.97
N ARG A 48 14.29 14.05 -9.80
CA ARG A 48 15.06 12.83 -9.56
C ARG A 48 14.29 11.89 -8.62
N PRO A 49 13.07 11.47 -8.99
CA PRO A 49 12.14 10.80 -8.08
C PRO A 49 12.67 9.46 -7.56
N LEU A 50 13.53 8.77 -8.32
CA LEU A 50 14.16 7.51 -7.88
C LEU A 50 15.18 7.71 -6.74
N GLU A 51 15.63 8.94 -6.50
CA GLU A 51 16.53 9.28 -5.40
C GLU A 51 15.78 9.78 -4.15
N ASP A 52 14.44 9.83 -4.19
CA ASP A 52 13.61 10.36 -3.10
C ASP A 52 13.36 9.30 -2.02
N LYS A 53 14.19 9.33 -0.98
CA LYS A 53 14.09 8.41 0.16
C LYS A 53 12.83 8.64 1.00
N THR A 54 12.30 9.86 1.04
CA THR A 54 11.03 10.16 1.73
C THR A 54 9.87 9.48 1.00
N ALA A 55 9.79 9.65 -0.33
CA ALA A 55 8.75 9.03 -1.15
C ALA A 55 8.82 7.50 -1.14
N GLU A 56 10.04 6.94 -1.11
CA GLU A 56 10.28 5.50 -1.05
C GLU A 56 9.59 4.85 0.15
N LEU A 57 9.52 5.53 1.30
CA LEU A 57 8.86 5.01 2.52
C LEU A 57 7.40 4.60 2.29
N PHE A 58 6.70 5.29 1.38
CA PHE A 58 5.29 5.08 1.06
C PHE A 58 5.10 4.20 -0.19
N LEU A 59 5.91 4.45 -1.22
CA LEU A 59 5.77 3.78 -2.50
C LEU A 59 6.24 2.33 -2.45
N GLU A 60 7.28 2.02 -1.67
CA GLU A 60 7.81 0.66 -1.59
C GLU A 60 6.78 -0.32 -1.00
N PRO A 61 6.16 -0.06 0.18
CA PRO A 61 5.11 -0.93 0.70
C PRO A 61 3.89 -1.00 -0.21
N SER A 62 3.47 0.11 -0.81
CA SER A 62 2.29 0.11 -1.69
C SER A 62 2.54 -0.63 -3.01
N ASN A 63 3.72 -0.48 -3.62
CA ASN A 63 4.08 -1.18 -4.86
C ASN A 63 4.29 -2.67 -4.60
N TYR A 64 4.72 -3.04 -3.39
CA TYR A 64 4.91 -4.43 -2.99
C TYR A 64 3.66 -5.28 -3.26
N LEU A 65 2.45 -4.73 -3.10
CA LEU A 65 1.20 -5.42 -3.40
C LEU A 65 1.19 -6.02 -4.81
N GLY A 66 1.40 -5.18 -5.83
CA GLY A 66 1.45 -5.64 -7.22
C GLY A 66 2.62 -6.59 -7.48
N ILE A 67 3.80 -6.29 -6.93
CA ILE A 67 5.00 -7.11 -7.09
C ILE A 67 4.81 -8.52 -6.49
N ALA A 68 4.19 -8.62 -5.32
CA ALA A 68 3.96 -9.88 -4.64
C ALA A 68 2.96 -10.78 -5.38
N LEU A 69 1.88 -10.18 -5.89
CA LEU A 69 0.92 -10.89 -6.74
C LEU A 69 1.60 -11.44 -7.99
N LEU A 70 2.40 -10.64 -8.68
CA LEU A 70 3.16 -11.06 -9.86
C LEU A 70 4.17 -12.18 -9.57
N LYS A 71 4.61 -12.32 -8.32
CA LYS A 71 5.48 -13.40 -7.85
C LYS A 71 4.71 -14.66 -7.41
N GLY A 72 3.40 -14.70 -7.60
CA GLY A 72 2.57 -15.85 -7.25
C GLY A 72 2.21 -15.96 -5.76
N HIS A 73 2.39 -14.88 -4.98
CA HIS A 73 1.86 -14.85 -3.62
C HIS A 73 0.33 -14.73 -3.64
N THR A 74 -0.33 -15.25 -2.60
CA THR A 74 -1.77 -15.01 -2.42
C THR A 74 -2.06 -13.53 -2.16
N THR A 75 -3.29 -13.10 -2.43
CA THR A 75 -3.77 -11.73 -2.18
C THR A 75 -3.65 -11.34 -0.69
N GLY A 76 -4.02 -12.23 0.23
CA GLY A 76 -3.86 -12.04 1.67
C GLY A 76 -2.40 -11.95 2.09
N LEU A 77 -1.54 -12.83 1.57
CA LEU A 77 -0.10 -12.79 1.85
C LEU A 77 0.54 -11.51 1.33
N SER A 78 0.17 -11.08 0.13
CA SER A 78 0.64 -9.85 -0.49
C SER A 78 0.27 -8.63 0.35
N ASN A 79 -0.99 -8.57 0.81
CA ASN A 79 -1.46 -7.53 1.73
C ASN A 79 -0.68 -7.51 3.05
N ASN A 80 -0.51 -8.67 3.69
CA ASN A 80 0.18 -8.76 4.98
C ASN A 80 1.66 -8.39 4.87
N LYS A 81 2.35 -8.87 3.83
CA LYS A 81 3.75 -8.48 3.59
C LYS A 81 3.88 -7.00 3.27
N SER A 82 2.98 -6.42 2.49
CA SER A 82 2.99 -4.96 2.26
C SER A 82 2.83 -4.16 3.57
N LYS A 83 1.92 -4.57 4.48
CA LYS A 83 1.80 -3.97 5.82
C LYS A 83 3.07 -4.12 6.66
N GLU A 84 3.74 -5.27 6.53
CA GLU A 84 5.03 -5.51 7.16
C GLU A 84 6.13 -4.57 6.64
N HIS A 85 6.11 -4.21 5.35
CA HIS A 85 7.00 -3.20 4.78
C HIS A 85 6.76 -1.81 5.38
N PHE A 86 5.49 -1.40 5.55
CA PHE A 86 5.18 -0.17 6.30
C PHE A 86 5.73 -0.22 7.73
N ARG A 87 5.53 -1.34 8.45
CA ARG A 87 6.04 -1.53 9.82
C ARG A 87 7.55 -1.36 9.89
N LYS A 88 8.31 -2.00 9.02
CA LYS A 88 9.77 -1.89 8.96
C LYS A 88 10.23 -0.45 8.72
N ASN A 89 9.56 0.28 7.83
CA ASN A 89 9.87 1.69 7.58
C ASN A 89 9.63 2.54 8.83
N MET A 90 8.52 2.33 9.55
CA MET A 90 8.26 3.00 10.82
C MET A 90 9.29 2.67 11.90
N GLU A 91 9.68 1.39 12.01
CA GLU A 91 10.70 0.95 12.98
C GLU A 91 12.06 1.59 12.72
N LYS A 92 12.47 1.70 11.46
CA LYS A 92 13.68 2.41 11.07
C LYS A 92 13.65 3.88 11.54
N LEU A 93 12.54 4.58 11.27
CA LEU A 93 12.38 5.98 11.69
C LEU A 93 12.35 6.15 13.21
N LEU A 94 11.73 5.20 13.93
CA LEU A 94 11.73 5.18 15.39
C LEU A 94 13.14 5.04 15.96
N VAL A 95 13.98 4.20 15.35
CA VAL A 95 15.40 4.03 15.73
C VAL A 95 16.23 5.28 15.42
N GLU A 96 15.99 5.92 14.28
CA GLU A 96 16.67 7.19 13.91
C GLU A 96 16.27 8.35 14.84
N GLY A 97 15.06 8.31 15.38
CA GLY A 97 14.58 9.19 16.44
C GLY A 97 14.03 10.54 15.97
N PRO A 98 13.49 11.36 16.90
CA PRO A 98 12.69 12.55 16.58
C PRO A 98 13.38 13.66 15.78
N LEU A 99 14.72 13.62 15.71
CA LEU A 99 15.52 14.61 14.97
C LEU A 99 15.72 14.23 13.49
N ALA A 100 15.31 13.02 13.08
CA ALA A 100 15.38 12.58 11.70
C ALA A 100 14.39 13.35 10.81
N GLU A 101 14.80 13.65 9.57
CA GLU A 101 14.04 14.44 8.59
C GLU A 101 12.63 13.88 8.34
N ASP A 102 12.50 12.55 8.34
CA ASP A 102 11.28 11.83 8.02
C ASP A 102 10.55 11.29 9.26
N TYR A 103 10.92 11.69 10.48
CA TYR A 103 10.31 11.14 11.70
C TYR A 103 8.79 11.36 11.76
N ASP A 104 8.30 12.50 11.25
CA ASP A 104 6.87 12.80 11.14
C ASP A 104 6.13 11.89 10.14
N CYS A 105 6.83 11.15 9.27
CA CYS A 105 6.23 10.19 8.36
C CYS A 105 5.54 9.04 9.10
N ILE A 106 5.96 8.71 10.33
CA ILE A 106 5.44 7.56 11.09
C ILE A 106 3.92 7.55 11.18
N ARG A 107 3.29 8.70 11.50
CA ARG A 107 1.81 8.79 11.60
C ARG A 107 1.11 8.51 10.27
N TYR A 108 1.72 8.90 9.16
CA TYR A 108 1.15 8.73 7.82
C TYR A 108 1.36 7.30 7.33
N LEU A 109 2.54 6.73 7.55
CA LEU A 109 2.83 5.32 7.27
C LEU A 109 1.88 4.39 8.07
N TYR A 110 1.66 4.69 9.35
CA TYR A 110 0.71 3.96 10.17
C TYR A 110 -0.71 4.07 9.61
N TRP A 111 -1.13 5.28 9.22
CA TRP A 111 -2.43 5.52 8.61
C TRP A 111 -2.65 4.69 7.35
N ASP A 112 -1.71 4.72 6.41
CA ASP A 112 -1.83 3.95 5.16
C ASP A 112 -1.85 2.44 5.43
N MET A 113 -1.00 1.97 6.36
CA MET A 113 -0.94 0.55 6.76
C MET A 113 -2.27 0.03 7.32
N ILE A 114 -2.90 0.78 8.24
CA ILE A 114 -4.15 0.31 8.87
C ILE A 114 -5.34 0.41 7.91
N HIS A 115 -5.33 1.37 6.98
CA HIS A 115 -6.42 1.57 6.01
C HIS A 115 -6.24 0.78 4.71
N GLN A 116 -5.08 0.16 4.49
CA GLN A 116 -4.89 -0.82 3.43
C GLN A 116 -5.73 -2.07 3.70
N VAL A 117 -6.43 -2.56 2.68
CA VAL A 117 -7.33 -3.72 2.78
C VAL A 117 -7.12 -4.70 1.65
N CYS A 118 -7.50 -5.95 1.92
CA CYS A 118 -7.73 -7.01 0.95
C CYS A 118 -9.18 -7.47 1.12
N LEU A 119 -10.03 -7.21 0.12
CA LEU A 119 -11.43 -7.64 0.08
C LEU A 119 -11.57 -8.86 -0.83
N GLY A 120 -12.60 -9.67 -0.62
CA GLY A 120 -12.85 -10.89 -1.40
C GLY A 120 -11.99 -12.09 -0.95
N ASN A 121 -11.58 -12.92 -1.90
CA ASN A 121 -10.80 -14.13 -1.63
C ASN A 121 -9.33 -13.80 -1.31
N GLN A 122 -8.88 -14.09 -0.09
CA GLN A 122 -7.52 -13.84 0.39
C GLN A 122 -6.51 -14.95 0.02
N ASP A 123 -6.98 -16.07 -0.51
CA ASP A 123 -6.14 -17.20 -0.95
C ASP A 123 -5.93 -17.21 -2.47
N ALA A 124 -6.51 -16.22 -3.17
CA ALA A 124 -6.39 -16.08 -4.61
C ALA A 124 -4.96 -15.75 -5.05
N VAL A 125 -4.55 -16.31 -6.18
CA VAL A 125 -3.26 -16.07 -6.85
C VAL A 125 -3.55 -15.59 -8.28
N LEU A 126 -2.61 -14.84 -8.88
CA LEU A 126 -2.67 -14.36 -10.27
C LEU A 126 -2.67 -15.50 -11.30
#